data_AF-A0ABD3PY23-F1
#
_entry.id   AF-A0ABD3PY23-F1
#
_cell.length_a   1.000
_cell.length_b   1.000
_cell.length_c   1.000
_cell.angle_alpha   90.00
_cell.angle_beta   90.00
_cell.angle_gamma   90.00
#
_symmetry.space_group_name_H-M   'P 1'
#
loop_
_entity.id
_entity.type
_entity.pdbx_description
1 polymer ?
#
loop_
_entity_poly.entity_id
_entity_poly.type
_entity_poly.pdbx_seq_one_letter_code
_entity_poly.pdbx_strand_id
1 'polypeptide(L)'
;MILRRNLSASTLILLCHLRITAEASPYVLHRRASFVSAFHRNGAQDCIVHSNRARCSIRRCFRLVLPLYLSRAPPSTSSTNCDHLQITTQVTPARLDANGDIQNDEEQIQQILTGRHKWLGGAVDNAGDGSVYGIPSHSQHVICLSPPQNNHDSSNNSTYQVHMLPLPTSLSGKSDNGKKNQFKWLRGIIVGETLFGIPSWSTSGVLKVDIGAWRRWRENNPTKRIVTDVRCSQQFVSVLPLPEEGSEKSDKQATTTSRRWMWHGAALNQNATAIYCIPSNAKQVLKVDLTTMTTSYISIPPSTLCNPKEHANLLEHTNKWYGGILGRDNAIYGIPYAASSVLRINANDDTASLLGDYGSNMYNWHGGVLAKNGAIYAFPAHAEEVLKIDTMPNIEEQNRLMLLPIQRAEYDVDGVRRYKWLGGSLGADGNVYGMPSDATSVLRINIENDEVNTFGYVKSSCDNGETGGGYLEKNKWQGGVLGKDGFVYAVPSNARGVLRIDTRATTPNHSLDPSRVACIGDLPEMKDKWQGGFLVRRGAIYGIPENSNRILELLPPFCDDGEHGGEVVVQML
;
A
#
# COMPACT_ATOMS: atom_id res chain seq x y z
N MET A 1 79.29 0.98 -29.56
CA MET A 1 80.07 -0.11 -30.17
C MET A 1 79.08 -1.15 -30.70
N ILE A 2 78.95 -1.23 -32.03
CA ILE A 2 78.60 -2.43 -32.86
C ILE A 2 77.20 -3.07 -32.59
N LEU A 3 76.13 -2.91 -33.39
CA LEU A 3 75.81 -3.27 -34.80
C LEU A 3 75.62 -4.79 -35.06
N ARG A 4 74.52 -5.13 -35.78
CA ARG A 4 74.26 -6.31 -36.67
C ARG A 4 73.36 -7.43 -36.11
N ARG A 5 72.17 -7.66 -36.73
CA ARG A 5 71.80 -8.55 -37.89
C ARG A 5 71.49 -9.99 -37.41
N ASN A 6 70.50 -10.77 -37.85
CA ASN A 6 69.90 -11.10 -39.17
C ASN A 6 68.50 -11.77 -38.91
N LEU A 7 67.45 -11.56 -39.73
CA LEU A 7 66.96 -12.40 -40.87
C LEU A 7 66.88 -13.91 -40.53
N SER A 8 65.79 -14.67 -40.72
CA SER A 8 64.81 -14.83 -41.82
C SER A 8 63.58 -15.61 -41.28
N ALA A 9 62.47 -15.97 -41.95
CA ALA A 9 62.01 -15.97 -43.33
C ALA A 9 60.46 -15.99 -43.35
N SER A 10 59.89 -15.40 -44.40
CA SER A 10 58.47 -15.38 -44.77
C SER A 10 58.01 -16.68 -45.44
N THR A 11 56.69 -16.97 -45.42
CA THR A 11 55.81 -17.46 -46.53
C THR A 11 54.43 -17.78 -45.92
N LEU A 12 53.41 -16.90 -45.99
CA LEU A 12 52.34 -16.81 -47.02
C LEU A 12 51.64 -18.18 -47.27
N ILE A 13 50.34 -18.39 -46.97
CA ILE A 13 49.24 -18.22 -47.94
C ILE A 13 47.87 -18.61 -47.35
N LEU A 14 46.85 -17.84 -47.77
CA LEU A 14 45.40 -18.06 -47.92
C LEU A 14 44.43 -18.21 -46.73
N LEU A 15 43.59 -17.17 -46.63
CA LEU A 15 42.18 -17.22 -46.29
C LEU A 15 41.37 -18.07 -47.28
N CYS A 16 40.49 -18.91 -46.76
CA CYS A 16 39.25 -19.30 -47.45
C CYS A 16 38.08 -19.22 -46.46
N HIS A 17 37.15 -18.30 -46.74
CA HIS A 17 35.81 -18.28 -46.20
C HIS A 17 35.03 -19.52 -46.67
N LEU A 18 34.40 -20.22 -45.73
CA LEU A 18 33.27 -21.09 -46.02
C LEU A 18 32.09 -20.64 -45.15
N ARG A 19 31.09 -20.08 -45.82
CA ARG A 19 29.73 -19.92 -45.31
C ARG A 19 29.10 -21.30 -45.24
N ILE A 20 28.56 -21.66 -44.09
CA ILE A 20 27.52 -22.69 -44.01
C ILE A 20 26.29 -22.01 -43.40
N THR A 21 25.30 -21.81 -44.27
CA THR A 21 23.92 -21.49 -43.93
C THR A 21 23.26 -22.74 -43.35
N ALA A 22 22.69 -22.62 -42.15
CA ALA A 22 21.70 -23.57 -41.66
C ALA A 22 20.50 -22.76 -41.15
N GLU A 23 19.43 -22.80 -41.93
CA GLU A 23 18.10 -22.36 -41.53
C GLU A 23 17.56 -23.32 -40.46
N ALA A 24 17.17 -22.77 -39.31
CA ALA A 24 16.31 -23.46 -38.36
C ALA A 24 15.15 -22.52 -38.03
N SER A 25 13.96 -22.91 -38.51
CA SER A 25 12.68 -22.26 -38.28
C SER A 25 12.32 -22.25 -36.78
N PRO A 26 11.83 -21.13 -36.20
CA PRO A 26 11.42 -21.11 -34.80
C PRO A 26 10.01 -21.71 -34.64
N TYR A 27 9.92 -22.80 -33.87
CA TYR A 27 8.66 -23.22 -33.26
C TYR A 27 8.24 -22.16 -32.22
N VAL A 28 7.18 -21.43 -32.53
CA VAL A 28 6.51 -20.51 -31.60
C VAL A 28 5.66 -21.34 -30.62
N LEU A 29 6.20 -21.58 -29.43
CA LEU A 29 5.39 -21.99 -28.28
C LEU A 29 4.80 -20.73 -27.64
N HIS A 30 3.55 -20.43 -27.98
CA HIS A 30 2.72 -19.46 -27.27
C HIS A 30 2.52 -19.92 -25.81
N ARG A 31 3.39 -19.49 -24.89
CA ARG A 31 3.02 -19.41 -23.47
C ARG A 31 2.37 -18.06 -23.22
N ARG A 32 1.06 -18.09 -22.98
CA ARG A 32 0.26 -16.96 -22.48
C ARG A 32 0.89 -16.43 -21.18
N ALA A 33 1.48 -15.25 -21.24
CA ALA A 33 1.84 -14.48 -20.05
C ALA A 33 0.54 -14.06 -19.34
N SER A 34 0.36 -14.55 -18.12
CA SER A 34 -0.80 -14.29 -17.28
C SER A 34 -0.80 -12.83 -16.82
N PHE A 35 -1.96 -12.18 -16.97
CA PHE A 35 -2.25 -10.80 -16.62
C PHE A 35 -1.90 -10.49 -15.15
N VAL A 36 -1.07 -9.47 -14.95
CA VAL A 36 -0.75 -8.86 -13.66
C VAL A 36 -1.74 -7.74 -13.40
N SER A 37 -2.34 -7.73 -12.21
CA SER A 37 -3.34 -6.76 -11.82
C SER A 37 -2.76 -5.68 -10.90
N ALA A 38 -2.99 -4.44 -11.35
CA ALA A 38 -3.17 -3.20 -10.60
C ALA A 38 -1.99 -2.42 -9.97
N PHE A 39 -0.81 -2.42 -10.59
CA PHE A 39 -0.01 -1.19 -10.76
C PHE A 39 0.52 -1.18 -12.20
N HIS A 40 0.01 -0.30 -13.07
CA HIS A 40 0.46 -0.25 -14.46
C HIS A 40 1.85 0.38 -14.56
N ARG A 41 2.83 -0.46 -14.93
CA ARG A 41 4.03 -0.02 -15.64
C ARG A 41 3.60 0.52 -17.01
N ASN A 42 3.87 1.78 -17.29
CA ASN A 42 4.02 2.25 -18.67
C ASN A 42 5.50 2.50 -18.94
N GLY A 43 5.92 2.14 -20.15
CA GLY A 43 7.32 2.05 -20.56
C GLY A 43 8.09 3.36 -20.44
N ALA A 44 9.31 3.25 -19.91
CA ALA A 44 10.32 4.29 -20.09
C ALA A 44 10.74 4.29 -21.56
N GLN A 45 10.60 5.44 -22.24
CA GLN A 45 11.32 5.70 -23.48
C GLN A 45 12.81 5.88 -23.17
N ASP A 46 13.64 5.35 -24.06
CA ASP A 46 15.09 5.33 -23.98
C ASP A 46 15.68 6.73 -23.84
N CYS A 47 16.39 6.98 -22.73
CA CYS A 47 17.38 8.04 -22.66
C CYS A 47 18.68 7.52 -23.26
N ILE A 48 19.02 7.99 -24.46
CA ILE A 48 20.34 7.81 -25.07
C ILE A 48 21.34 8.63 -24.27
N VAL A 49 22.24 7.95 -23.56
CA VAL A 49 23.47 8.55 -23.01
C VAL A 49 24.66 7.79 -23.59
N HIS A 50 25.40 8.46 -24.48
CA HIS A 50 26.72 8.01 -24.91
C HIS A 50 27.69 8.04 -23.72
N SER A 51 28.29 6.90 -23.39
CA SER A 51 29.61 6.91 -22.75
C SER A 51 30.42 5.65 -23.07
N ASN A 52 31.68 5.88 -23.43
CA ASN A 52 32.69 4.91 -23.82
C ASN A 52 32.99 3.90 -22.69
N ARG A 53 33.03 2.61 -23.02
CA ARG A 53 33.62 1.59 -22.13
C ARG A 53 34.95 1.08 -22.67
N ALA A 54 36.00 1.37 -21.92
CA ALA A 54 37.28 0.68 -21.97
C ALA A 54 37.22 -0.63 -21.16
N ARG A 55 37.79 -1.68 -21.78
CA ARG A 55 38.53 -2.85 -21.28
C ARG A 55 38.13 -3.49 -19.94
N CYS A 56 37.99 -4.82 -19.91
CA CYS A 56 39.07 -5.75 -19.53
C CYS A 56 38.51 -7.19 -19.42
N SER A 57 39.26 -8.18 -19.91
CA SER A 57 38.92 -9.60 -19.82
C SER A 57 39.69 -10.25 -18.66
N ILE A 58 39.00 -11.07 -17.86
CA ILE A 58 39.64 -12.01 -16.93
C ILE A 58 39.16 -13.41 -17.28
N ARG A 59 40.08 -14.22 -17.79
CA ARG A 59 39.95 -15.67 -17.98
C ARG A 59 40.17 -16.36 -16.63
N ARG A 60 39.35 -17.35 -16.28
CA ARG A 60 39.80 -18.47 -15.44
C ARG A 60 39.20 -19.80 -15.91
N CYS A 61 40.06 -20.80 -15.91
CA CYS A 61 39.92 -22.14 -16.44
C CYS A 61 39.00 -23.03 -15.59
N PHE A 62 38.24 -23.91 -16.25
CA PHE A 62 37.53 -25.02 -15.62
C PHE A 62 38.48 -26.18 -15.34
N ARG A 63 38.30 -26.84 -14.18
CA ARG A 63 38.83 -28.19 -13.91
C ARG A 63 37.72 -29.02 -13.27
N LEU A 64 37.26 -30.04 -14.00
CA LEU A 64 36.30 -31.04 -13.52
C LEU A 64 37.01 -32.04 -12.61
N VAL A 65 36.46 -32.32 -11.43
CA VAL A 65 36.77 -33.54 -10.65
C VAL A 65 35.47 -34.03 -10.00
N LEU A 66 35.06 -35.24 -10.36
CA LEU A 66 34.05 -36.06 -9.66
C LEU A 66 34.78 -36.98 -8.66
N PRO A 67 34.15 -37.35 -7.53
CA PRO A 67 34.06 -38.79 -7.26
C PRO A 67 32.76 -39.28 -6.58
N LEU A 68 32.28 -40.40 -7.14
CA LEU A 68 31.76 -41.66 -6.58
C LEU A 68 31.24 -41.76 -5.13
N TYR A 69 30.03 -42.35 -5.05
CA TYR A 69 29.35 -42.91 -3.88
C TYR A 69 30.01 -44.17 -3.32
N LEU A 70 29.96 -44.34 -1.99
CA LEU A 70 29.97 -45.65 -1.28
C LEU A 70 29.26 -45.53 0.07
N SER A 71 28.56 -46.60 0.45
CA SER A 71 27.60 -46.71 1.55
C SER A 71 28.23 -47.13 2.89
N ARG A 72 27.63 -46.67 4.01
CA ARG A 72 27.44 -47.41 5.28
C ARG A 72 26.68 -46.58 6.33
N ALA A 73 25.86 -47.24 7.14
CA ALA A 73 25.28 -46.77 8.40
C ALA A 73 25.58 -47.80 9.52
N PRO A 74 25.24 -47.58 10.80
CA PRO A 74 25.66 -46.53 11.75
C PRO A 74 26.40 -47.17 12.99
N PRO A 75 26.67 -46.41 14.08
CA PRO A 75 25.79 -46.54 15.25
C PRO A 75 25.53 -45.25 16.07
N SER A 76 24.53 -45.37 16.94
CA SER A 76 23.87 -44.43 17.86
C SER A 76 24.72 -43.87 19.01
N THR A 77 24.43 -42.64 19.44
CA THR A 77 24.31 -42.23 20.86
C THR A 77 23.34 -41.03 21.01
N SER A 78 22.51 -41.10 22.05
CA SER A 78 21.49 -40.18 22.59
C SER A 78 22.07 -38.81 22.99
N SER A 79 21.40 -37.67 23.15
CA SER A 79 20.07 -37.21 23.67
C SER A 79 20.14 -35.65 23.55
N THR A 80 19.11 -34.82 23.33
CA THR A 80 17.84 -34.61 24.05
C THR A 80 16.89 -33.78 23.17
N ASN A 81 15.59 -34.08 23.29
CA ASN A 81 14.45 -33.50 22.56
C ASN A 81 14.31 -31.98 22.68
N CYS A 82 14.07 -31.32 21.54
CA CYS A 82 13.17 -30.16 21.45
C CYS A 82 11.92 -30.65 20.72
N ASP A 83 10.83 -30.86 21.47
CA ASP A 83 9.56 -31.27 20.91
C ASP A 83 9.02 -30.18 19.96
N HIS A 84 8.71 -30.62 18.74
CA HIS A 84 7.90 -29.88 17.78
C HIS A 84 6.57 -29.50 18.46
N LEU A 85 6.35 -28.20 18.66
CA LEU A 85 5.01 -27.65 18.87
C LEU A 85 4.20 -27.91 17.59
N GLN A 86 3.43 -29.00 17.61
CA GLN A 86 2.35 -29.23 16.67
C GLN A 86 1.37 -28.06 16.79
N ILE A 87 1.19 -27.32 15.69
CA ILE A 87 0.06 -26.41 15.51
C ILE A 87 -1.21 -27.25 15.65
N THR A 88 -1.80 -27.21 16.84
CA THR A 88 -3.08 -27.85 17.10
C THR A 88 -4.14 -26.91 16.56
N THR A 89 -4.57 -27.13 15.32
CA THR A 89 -5.81 -26.56 14.81
C THR A 89 -6.96 -27.13 15.62
N GLN A 90 -7.35 -26.46 16.70
CA GLN A 90 -8.65 -26.69 17.31
C GLN A 90 -9.70 -26.06 16.41
N VAL A 91 -10.14 -26.84 15.42
CA VAL A 91 -11.44 -26.62 14.78
C VAL A 91 -12.48 -26.98 15.83
N THR A 92 -13.13 -25.99 16.42
CA THR A 92 -14.33 -26.20 17.23
C THR A 92 -15.34 -26.92 16.34
N PRO A 93 -15.85 -28.11 16.71
CA PRO A 93 -16.81 -28.82 15.87
C PRO A 93 -18.10 -28.00 15.75
N ALA A 94 -18.49 -27.74 14.51
CA ALA A 94 -19.71 -27.04 14.15
C ALA A 94 -20.92 -27.66 14.87
N ARG A 95 -21.69 -26.85 15.59
CA ARG A 95 -23.00 -27.23 16.12
C ARG A 95 -24.03 -26.99 15.02
N LEU A 96 -24.69 -28.06 14.59
CA LEU A 96 -25.90 -28.01 13.77
C LEU A 96 -27.05 -27.48 14.63
N ASP A 97 -27.75 -26.44 14.18
CA ASP A 97 -29.05 -26.04 14.68
C ASP A 97 -30.14 -26.15 13.59
N ALA A 98 -31.37 -26.40 14.05
CA ALA A 98 -32.44 -27.02 13.28
C ALA A 98 -33.08 -26.18 12.16
N ASN A 99 -32.47 -25.05 11.75
CA ASN A 99 -33.05 -24.11 10.78
C ASN A 99 -32.19 -23.84 9.53
N GLY A 100 -31.00 -24.41 9.39
CA GLY A 100 -30.25 -24.44 8.11
C GLY A 100 -29.73 -23.10 7.53
N ASP A 101 -30.07 -21.95 8.11
CA ASP A 101 -29.70 -20.62 7.57
C ASP A 101 -28.27 -20.17 7.94
N ILE A 102 -27.80 -20.46 9.17
CA ILE A 102 -26.50 -19.94 9.67
C ILE A 102 -25.31 -20.60 8.95
N GLN A 103 -25.41 -21.89 8.61
CA GLN A 103 -24.35 -22.63 7.92
C GLN A 103 -24.14 -22.12 6.48
N ASN A 104 -25.20 -21.61 5.85
CA ASN A 104 -25.14 -21.00 4.52
C ASN A 104 -24.42 -19.64 4.54
N ASP A 105 -24.68 -18.80 5.55
CA ASP A 105 -24.08 -17.47 5.64
C ASP A 105 -22.55 -17.50 5.84
N GLU A 106 -22.04 -18.42 6.68
CA GLU A 106 -20.59 -18.55 6.89
C GLU A 106 -19.88 -19.05 5.62
N GLU A 107 -20.44 -20.05 4.94
CA GLU A 107 -19.93 -20.53 3.66
C GLU A 107 -19.93 -19.43 2.60
N GLN A 108 -21.00 -18.63 2.52
CA GLN A 108 -21.08 -17.48 1.62
C GLN A 108 -20.05 -16.41 1.95
N ILE A 109 -19.85 -16.07 3.23
CA ILE A 109 -18.81 -15.13 3.67
C ILE A 109 -17.43 -15.64 3.24
N GLN A 110 -17.14 -16.92 3.45
CA GLN A 110 -15.88 -17.52 3.02
C GLN A 110 -15.70 -17.45 1.50
N GLN A 111 -16.75 -17.69 0.73
CA GLN A 111 -16.71 -17.51 -0.73
C GLN A 111 -16.43 -16.06 -1.13
N ILE A 112 -17.07 -15.08 -0.47
CA ILE A 112 -16.86 -13.64 -0.72
C ILE A 112 -15.42 -13.21 -0.36
N LEU A 113 -14.81 -13.83 0.66
CA LEU A 113 -13.41 -13.60 1.02
C LEU A 113 -12.44 -14.16 -0.02
N THR A 114 -12.86 -15.08 -0.90
CA THR A 114 -11.99 -15.57 -1.97
C THR A 114 -11.87 -14.59 -3.14
N GLY A 115 -10.76 -14.68 -3.88
CA GLY A 115 -10.53 -13.87 -5.07
C GLY A 115 -9.64 -12.66 -4.82
N ARG A 116 -9.58 -11.75 -5.80
CA ARG A 116 -8.58 -10.66 -5.86
C ARG A 116 -9.21 -9.28 -5.86
N HIS A 117 -8.46 -8.30 -5.34
CA HIS A 117 -8.79 -6.88 -5.32
C HIS A 117 -10.13 -6.56 -4.66
N LYS A 118 -10.47 -7.28 -3.58
CA LYS A 118 -11.78 -7.22 -2.95
C LYS A 118 -12.05 -5.86 -2.30
N TRP A 119 -11.19 -5.47 -1.36
CA TRP A 119 -11.21 -4.20 -0.65
C TRP A 119 -9.80 -3.58 -0.69
N LEU A 120 -9.70 -2.25 -0.75
CA LEU A 120 -8.41 -1.54 -0.85
C LEU A 120 -8.13 -0.59 0.31
N GLY A 121 -9.18 -0.10 0.96
CA GLY A 121 -9.08 0.82 2.07
C GLY A 121 -10.24 0.61 3.02
N GLY A 122 -10.29 1.41 4.07
CA GLY A 122 -11.28 1.27 5.11
C GLY A 122 -11.18 2.40 6.13
N ALA A 123 -11.99 2.32 7.17
CA ALA A 123 -12.00 3.25 8.29
C ALA A 123 -12.48 2.54 9.55
N VAL A 124 -12.03 3.03 10.71
CA VAL A 124 -12.50 2.57 12.03
C VAL A 124 -13.52 3.56 12.55
N ASP A 125 -14.68 3.08 12.99
CA ASP A 125 -15.65 3.91 13.68
C ASP A 125 -15.27 4.09 15.16
N ASN A 126 -14.27 4.95 15.39
CA ASN A 126 -13.76 5.25 16.71
C ASN A 126 -14.78 5.96 17.62
N ALA A 127 -15.76 6.67 17.04
CA ALA A 127 -16.80 7.38 17.78
C ALA A 127 -17.97 6.45 18.16
N GLY A 128 -18.22 5.42 17.36
CA GLY A 128 -19.22 4.40 17.61
C GLY A 128 -18.70 3.17 18.37
N ASP A 129 -19.11 1.99 17.90
CA ASP A 129 -18.79 0.70 18.51
C ASP A 129 -17.31 0.28 18.38
N GLY A 130 -16.53 0.93 17.52
CA GLY A 130 -15.16 0.52 17.21
C GLY A 130 -15.04 -0.46 16.04
N SER A 131 -16.11 -0.64 15.25
CA SER A 131 -16.10 -1.47 14.06
C SER A 131 -15.10 -0.98 13.01
N VAL A 132 -14.50 -1.92 12.28
CA VAL A 132 -13.63 -1.65 11.13
C VAL A 132 -14.41 -1.91 9.85
N TYR A 133 -14.50 -0.92 8.98
CA TYR A 133 -15.20 -1.04 7.70
C TYR A 133 -14.21 -1.06 6.54
N GLY A 134 -14.36 -2.02 5.63
CA GLY A 134 -13.61 -2.10 4.38
C GLY A 134 -14.41 -1.61 3.18
N ILE A 135 -13.80 -0.74 2.38
CA ILE A 135 -14.41 -0.12 1.21
C ILE A 135 -14.22 -1.00 -0.03
N PRO A 136 -15.31 -1.27 -0.78
CA PRO A 136 -15.26 -2.18 -1.92
C PRO A 136 -14.41 -1.64 -3.06
N SER A 137 -13.56 -2.52 -3.59
CA SER A 137 -12.84 -2.33 -4.83
C SER A 137 -13.50 -3.14 -5.95
N HIS A 138 -13.33 -4.46 -5.96
CA HIS A 138 -14.06 -5.36 -6.86
C HIS A 138 -15.01 -6.31 -6.10
N SER A 139 -14.98 -6.28 -4.76
CA SER A 139 -16.00 -6.93 -3.94
C SER A 139 -17.34 -6.24 -4.13
N GLN A 140 -18.41 -7.03 -4.24
CA GLN A 140 -19.77 -6.50 -4.30
C GLN A 140 -20.33 -6.21 -2.90
N HIS A 141 -19.47 -6.17 -1.87
CA HIS A 141 -19.87 -5.97 -0.48
C HIS A 141 -19.00 -4.93 0.21
N VAL A 142 -19.59 -4.16 1.11
CA VAL A 142 -18.86 -3.51 2.20
C VAL A 142 -18.64 -4.56 3.27
N ILE A 143 -17.41 -4.71 3.75
CA ILE A 143 -17.09 -5.61 4.88
C ILE A 143 -17.07 -4.79 6.17
N CYS A 144 -17.57 -5.37 7.25
CA CYS A 144 -17.51 -4.79 8.59
C CYS A 144 -17.00 -5.85 9.57
N LEU A 145 -15.97 -5.50 10.34
CA LEU A 145 -15.53 -6.25 11.51
C LEU A 145 -16.10 -5.52 12.72
N SER A 146 -17.04 -6.11 13.44
CA SER A 146 -17.64 -5.48 14.62
C SER A 146 -17.17 -6.13 15.91
N PRO A 147 -17.07 -5.37 17.02
CA PRO A 147 -16.77 -5.96 18.31
C PRO A 147 -17.86 -6.97 18.74
N PRO A 148 -17.49 -7.97 19.54
CA PRO A 148 -18.43 -8.97 20.05
C PRO A 148 -19.48 -8.31 20.97
N GLN A 149 -20.73 -8.78 20.88
CA GLN A 149 -21.87 -8.17 21.58
C GLN A 149 -21.92 -8.42 23.10
N ASN A 150 -21.23 -9.45 23.62
CA ASN A 150 -21.27 -9.80 25.05
C ASN A 150 -19.93 -9.48 25.75
N ASN A 151 -19.95 -8.52 26.69
CA ASN A 151 -18.83 -8.19 27.57
C ASN A 151 -18.69 -9.13 28.80
N HIS A 152 -19.52 -10.18 28.91
CA HIS A 152 -19.59 -11.02 30.12
C HIS A 152 -18.68 -12.26 30.10
N ASP A 153 -18.11 -12.66 28.96
CA ASP A 153 -17.10 -13.70 28.94
C ASP A 153 -15.72 -13.10 29.15
N SER A 154 -15.21 -13.24 30.36
CA SER A 154 -13.83 -12.93 30.76
C SER A 154 -12.78 -13.85 30.10
N SER A 155 -13.15 -14.61 29.08
CA SER A 155 -12.20 -15.31 28.24
C SER A 155 -11.67 -14.34 27.19
N ASN A 156 -10.37 -14.11 27.20
CA ASN A 156 -9.61 -13.17 26.34
C ASN A 156 -9.71 -13.43 24.82
N ASN A 157 -10.72 -14.13 24.31
CA ASN A 157 -10.74 -14.69 22.96
C ASN A 157 -11.99 -14.35 22.12
N SER A 158 -12.66 -13.24 22.41
CA SER A 158 -13.81 -12.79 21.63
C SER A 158 -13.33 -12.04 20.36
N THR A 159 -13.12 -12.77 19.27
CA THR A 159 -12.72 -12.22 17.97
C THR A 159 -13.82 -11.33 17.38
N TYR A 160 -13.45 -10.33 16.59
CA TYR A 160 -14.42 -9.45 15.92
C TYR A 160 -15.33 -10.28 14.98
N GLN A 161 -16.61 -9.94 14.96
CA GLN A 161 -17.59 -10.57 14.08
C GLN A 161 -17.50 -9.99 12.66
N VAL A 162 -17.49 -10.87 11.66
CA VAL A 162 -17.42 -10.48 10.24
C VAL A 162 -18.83 -10.32 9.65
N HIS A 163 -19.16 -9.14 9.16
CA HIS A 163 -20.41 -8.85 8.48
C HIS A 163 -20.16 -8.41 7.04
N MET A 164 -21.08 -8.80 6.15
CA MET A 164 -21.09 -8.40 4.75
C MET A 164 -22.36 -7.60 4.47
N LEU A 165 -22.21 -6.46 3.80
CA LEU A 165 -23.31 -5.63 3.32
C LEU A 165 -23.25 -5.54 1.80
N PRO A 166 -24.16 -6.22 1.06
CA PRO A 166 -24.12 -6.25 -0.38
C PRO A 166 -24.44 -4.86 -0.97
N LEU A 167 -23.75 -4.51 -2.05
CA LEU A 167 -24.00 -3.30 -2.80
C LEU A 167 -25.29 -3.45 -3.64
N PRO A 168 -26.15 -2.41 -3.70
CA PRO A 168 -27.29 -2.38 -4.59
C PRO A 168 -26.95 -2.79 -6.03
N THR A 169 -27.85 -3.52 -6.69
CA THR A 169 -27.64 -3.98 -8.07
C THR A 169 -27.43 -2.85 -9.07
N SER A 170 -27.95 -1.65 -8.80
CA SER A 170 -27.68 -0.44 -9.59
C SER A 170 -26.19 -0.06 -9.60
N LEU A 171 -25.44 -0.42 -8.55
CA LEU A 171 -24.00 -0.15 -8.43
C LEU A 171 -23.16 -1.35 -8.88
N SER A 172 -23.58 -2.56 -8.52
CA SER A 172 -22.77 -3.78 -8.65
C SER A 172 -23.18 -4.70 -9.82
N GLY A 173 -24.31 -4.41 -10.47
CA GLY A 173 -24.92 -5.22 -11.52
C GLY A 173 -24.30 -5.03 -12.90
N LYS A 174 -24.91 -5.68 -13.90
CA LYS A 174 -24.58 -5.48 -15.32
C LYS A 174 -25.34 -4.25 -15.82
N SER A 175 -24.68 -3.41 -16.62
CA SER A 175 -25.35 -2.38 -17.40
C SER A 175 -26.27 -3.01 -18.45
N ASP A 176 -27.14 -2.19 -19.05
CA ASP A 176 -28.09 -2.60 -20.09
C ASP A 176 -27.41 -3.31 -21.28
N ASN A 177 -26.12 -3.04 -21.50
CA ASN A 177 -25.29 -3.67 -22.53
C ASN A 177 -24.61 -4.98 -22.07
N GLY A 178 -25.02 -5.55 -20.94
CA GLY A 178 -24.51 -6.81 -20.39
C GLY A 178 -23.10 -6.73 -19.79
N LYS A 179 -22.44 -5.57 -19.80
CA LYS A 179 -21.12 -5.35 -19.19
C LYS A 179 -21.28 -5.07 -17.69
N LYS A 180 -20.48 -5.72 -16.83
CA LYS A 180 -20.48 -5.41 -15.38
C LYS A 180 -20.13 -3.93 -15.17
N ASN A 181 -20.89 -3.25 -14.31
CA ASN A 181 -20.53 -1.90 -13.86
C ASN A 181 -19.14 -1.96 -13.22
N GLN A 182 -18.22 -1.17 -13.75
CA GLN A 182 -16.88 -1.04 -13.18
C GLN A 182 -16.95 -0.02 -12.07
N PHE A 183 -16.77 -0.49 -10.84
CA PHE A 183 -16.60 0.37 -9.68
C PHE A 183 -15.28 0.03 -9.00
N LYS A 184 -14.79 1.00 -8.24
CA LYS A 184 -13.71 0.87 -7.27
C LYS A 184 -13.73 2.11 -6.40
N TRP A 185 -13.75 1.91 -5.10
CA TRP A 185 -13.48 2.94 -4.13
C TRP A 185 -12.20 2.58 -3.38
N LEU A 186 -11.39 3.58 -3.06
CA LEU A 186 -10.00 3.35 -2.63
C LEU A 186 -9.75 3.68 -1.15
N ARG A 187 -10.52 4.61 -0.59
CA ARG A 187 -10.39 5.06 0.80
C ARG A 187 -11.76 5.21 1.44
N GLY A 188 -11.84 4.84 2.72
CA GLY A 188 -13.00 5.07 3.57
C GLY A 188 -12.77 6.27 4.46
N ILE A 189 -13.76 7.14 4.59
CA ILE A 189 -13.75 8.25 5.56
C ILE A 189 -15.08 8.18 6.30
N ILE A 190 -15.02 8.13 7.64
CA ILE A 190 -16.21 8.16 8.48
C ILE A 190 -16.41 9.59 8.99
N VAL A 191 -17.63 10.10 8.83
CA VAL A 191 -18.06 11.38 9.41
C VAL A 191 -19.41 11.16 10.07
N GLY A 192 -19.46 11.29 11.40
CA GLY A 192 -20.63 10.90 12.19
C GLY A 192 -20.97 9.42 11.96
N GLU A 193 -22.24 9.14 11.67
CA GLU A 193 -22.74 7.78 11.41
C GLU A 193 -22.67 7.36 9.93
N THR A 194 -21.88 8.06 9.10
CA THR A 194 -21.79 7.79 7.67
C THR A 194 -20.36 7.45 7.25
N LEU A 195 -20.21 6.35 6.51
CA LEU A 195 -18.99 5.97 5.82
C LEU A 195 -19.05 6.42 4.35
N PHE A 196 -18.06 7.20 3.94
CA PHE A 196 -17.86 7.64 2.56
C PHE A 196 -16.73 6.85 1.89
N GLY A 197 -16.99 6.34 0.68
CA GLY A 197 -15.98 5.71 -0.16
C GLY A 197 -15.54 6.63 -1.30
N ILE A 198 -14.23 6.90 -1.38
CA ILE A 198 -13.66 7.81 -2.40
C ILE A 198 -13.58 7.13 -3.76
N PRO A 199 -14.21 7.69 -4.82
CA PRO A 199 -14.31 7.02 -6.11
C PRO A 199 -12.97 7.01 -6.85
N SER A 200 -12.46 5.81 -7.12
CA SER A 200 -11.26 5.61 -7.94
C SER A 200 -11.63 5.21 -9.36
N TRP A 201 -12.57 4.27 -9.54
CA TRP A 201 -13.12 3.89 -10.86
C TRP A 201 -14.64 4.09 -10.96
N SER A 202 -15.32 4.29 -9.83
CA SER A 202 -16.78 4.40 -9.83
C SER A 202 -17.23 5.61 -10.63
N THR A 203 -18.03 5.38 -11.67
CA THR A 203 -18.68 6.44 -12.45
C THR A 203 -19.97 6.92 -11.78
N SER A 204 -20.51 6.16 -10.83
CA SER A 204 -21.72 6.52 -10.09
C SER A 204 -21.46 7.63 -9.08
N GLY A 205 -20.24 7.72 -8.54
CA GLY A 205 -19.83 8.74 -7.57
C GLY A 205 -19.35 8.18 -6.24
N VAL A 206 -19.47 9.00 -5.19
CA VAL A 206 -18.95 8.72 -3.85
C VAL A 206 -19.89 7.74 -3.14
N LEU A 207 -19.37 6.58 -2.71
CA LEU A 207 -20.15 5.63 -1.94
C LEU A 207 -20.55 6.26 -0.62
N LYS A 208 -21.81 6.11 -0.20
CA LYS A 208 -22.32 6.58 1.09
C LYS A 208 -23.02 5.41 1.80
N VAL A 209 -22.55 5.05 2.98
CA VAL A 209 -23.12 3.97 3.80
C VAL A 209 -23.53 4.53 5.16
N ASP A 210 -24.80 4.40 5.52
CA ASP A 210 -25.31 4.70 6.85
C ASP A 210 -24.92 3.58 7.82
N ILE A 211 -23.75 3.74 8.43
CA ILE A 211 -23.17 2.74 9.32
C ILE A 211 -23.85 2.73 10.69
N GLY A 212 -24.47 3.84 11.10
CA GLY A 212 -25.24 3.93 12.35
C GLY A 212 -26.57 3.18 12.27
N ALA A 213 -27.32 3.37 11.19
CA ALA A 213 -28.53 2.58 10.93
C ALA A 213 -28.20 1.09 10.76
N TRP A 214 -27.11 0.78 10.05
CA TRP A 214 -26.68 -0.61 9.89
C TRP A 214 -26.23 -1.23 11.24
N ARG A 215 -25.53 -0.48 12.09
CA ARG A 215 -25.20 -0.93 13.47
C ARG A 215 -26.46 -1.27 14.25
N ARG A 216 -27.41 -0.33 14.35
CA ARG A 216 -28.68 -0.53 15.06
C ARG A 216 -29.45 -1.74 14.52
N TRP A 217 -29.40 -1.96 13.20
CA TRP A 217 -29.97 -3.16 12.61
C TRP A 217 -29.29 -4.45 13.11
N ARG A 218 -27.96 -4.49 13.19
CA ARG A 218 -27.21 -5.66 13.72
C ARG A 218 -27.52 -5.91 15.20
N GLU A 219 -27.63 -4.85 16.00
CA GLU A 219 -27.99 -4.94 17.43
C GLU A 219 -29.40 -5.51 17.63
N ASN A 220 -30.36 -5.08 16.82
CA ASN A 220 -31.74 -5.59 16.85
C ASN A 220 -31.91 -6.98 16.22
N ASN A 221 -30.91 -7.47 15.49
CA ASN A 221 -30.95 -8.75 14.80
C ASN A 221 -29.65 -9.55 15.02
N PRO A 222 -29.31 -9.92 16.27
CA PRO A 222 -28.00 -10.48 16.62
C PRO A 222 -27.70 -11.83 15.96
N THR A 223 -28.73 -12.56 15.53
CA THR A 223 -28.61 -13.87 14.87
C THR A 223 -28.73 -13.81 13.34
N LYS A 224 -28.97 -12.63 12.75
CA LYS A 224 -29.17 -12.49 11.30
C LYS A 224 -28.00 -11.77 10.62
N ARG A 225 -27.75 -12.11 9.35
CA ARG A 225 -26.80 -11.41 8.49
C ARG A 225 -27.48 -11.02 7.17
N ILE A 226 -26.95 -10.00 6.49
CA ILE A 226 -27.49 -9.46 5.22
C ILE A 226 -26.66 -9.97 4.02
N VAL A 227 -25.99 -11.12 4.12
CA VAL A 227 -24.91 -11.51 3.20
C VAL A 227 -25.31 -11.40 1.71
N THR A 228 -26.55 -11.77 1.37
CA THR A 228 -27.09 -11.75 0.00
C THR A 228 -28.35 -10.90 -0.20
N ASP A 229 -28.95 -10.37 0.88
CA ASP A 229 -30.20 -9.60 0.78
C ASP A 229 -29.96 -8.14 0.35
N VAL A 230 -29.92 -7.94 -0.97
CA VAL A 230 -29.75 -6.62 -1.59
C VAL A 230 -30.92 -5.66 -1.29
N ARG A 231 -32.14 -6.17 -1.05
CA ARG A 231 -33.29 -5.30 -0.75
C ARG A 231 -33.13 -4.68 0.63
N CYS A 232 -32.69 -5.48 1.60
CA CYS A 232 -32.38 -4.99 2.94
C CYS A 232 -31.19 -4.02 2.91
N SER A 233 -30.14 -4.27 2.10
CA SER A 233 -28.98 -3.38 2.06
C SER A 233 -29.23 -2.00 1.43
N GLN A 234 -30.23 -1.89 0.54
CA GLN A 234 -30.61 -0.63 -0.12
C GLN A 234 -31.03 0.49 0.86
N GLN A 235 -31.44 0.14 2.08
CA GLN A 235 -31.77 1.15 3.09
C GLN A 235 -30.54 1.81 3.72
N PHE A 236 -29.36 1.19 3.59
CA PHE A 236 -28.11 1.66 4.19
C PHE A 236 -27.13 2.21 3.16
N VAL A 237 -27.20 1.73 1.91
CA VAL A 237 -26.20 2.02 0.87
C VAL A 237 -26.78 2.92 -0.20
N SER A 238 -26.12 4.07 -0.42
CA SER A 238 -26.44 5.03 -1.47
C SER A 238 -25.15 5.57 -2.11
N VAL A 239 -25.28 6.46 -3.09
CA VAL A 239 -24.16 7.13 -3.74
C VAL A 239 -24.47 8.62 -3.89
N LEU A 240 -23.50 9.48 -3.58
CA LEU A 240 -23.55 10.88 -3.99
C LEU A 240 -23.04 10.98 -5.42
N PRO A 241 -23.86 11.45 -6.38
CA PRO A 241 -23.48 11.49 -7.78
C PRO A 241 -22.27 12.39 -8.00
N LEU A 242 -21.49 12.13 -9.05
CA LEU A 242 -20.47 13.08 -9.51
C LEU A 242 -21.15 14.33 -10.10
N PRO A 243 -20.50 15.51 -10.06
CA PRO A 243 -21.01 16.71 -10.72
C PRO A 243 -21.15 16.47 -12.23
N GLU A 244 -22.17 17.06 -12.84
CA GLU A 244 -22.31 17.07 -14.30
C GLU A 244 -21.15 17.85 -14.92
N GLU A 245 -20.38 17.22 -15.79
CA GLU A 245 -19.42 17.92 -16.65
C GLU A 245 -20.27 18.70 -17.67
N GLY A 246 -20.23 20.04 -17.61
CA GLY A 246 -20.98 20.90 -18.52
C GLY A 246 -20.80 20.44 -19.97
N SER A 247 -21.89 20.44 -20.74
CA SER A 247 -21.97 19.96 -22.12
C SER A 247 -21.12 20.78 -23.09
N GLU A 248 -19.79 20.73 -22.99
CA GLU A 248 -18.96 20.98 -24.15
C GLU A 248 -19.15 19.78 -25.07
N LYS A 249 -19.73 20.03 -26.24
CA LYS A 249 -19.91 19.06 -27.31
C LYS A 249 -18.54 18.41 -27.58
N SER A 250 -18.30 17.26 -26.98
CA SER A 250 -17.09 16.49 -27.23
C SER A 250 -17.11 16.13 -28.72
N ASP A 251 -16.18 16.68 -29.48
CA ASP A 251 -15.80 16.14 -30.77
C ASP A 251 -15.71 14.63 -30.64
N LYS A 252 -16.25 13.91 -31.64
CA LYS A 252 -16.31 12.44 -31.71
C LYS A 252 -14.92 11.79 -31.85
N GLN A 253 -13.90 12.41 -31.28
CA GLN A 253 -12.51 11.99 -31.25
C GLN A 253 -11.88 12.22 -29.86
N ALA A 254 -12.70 12.31 -28.80
CA ALA A 254 -12.23 12.07 -27.44
C ALA A 254 -11.82 10.58 -27.34
N THR A 255 -10.52 10.35 -27.42
CA THR A 255 -9.92 9.06 -27.08
C THR A 255 -10.50 8.61 -25.74
N THR A 256 -10.92 7.35 -25.66
CA THR A 256 -11.54 6.75 -24.47
C THR A 256 -10.56 6.78 -23.30
N THR A 257 -10.42 7.92 -22.63
CA THR A 257 -9.66 8.04 -21.39
C THR A 257 -10.42 7.25 -20.36
N SER A 258 -9.87 6.09 -20.03
CA SER A 258 -10.45 5.18 -19.06
C SER A 258 -10.60 5.92 -17.74
N ARG A 259 -11.85 6.08 -17.22
CA ARG A 259 -12.16 6.68 -15.90
C ARG A 259 -11.65 5.79 -14.77
N ARG A 260 -10.33 5.65 -14.69
CA ARG A 260 -9.61 4.77 -13.79
C ARG A 260 -8.67 5.59 -12.95
N TRP A 261 -8.64 5.31 -11.65
CA TRP A 261 -7.78 5.95 -10.66
C TRP A 261 -7.95 7.47 -10.66
N MET A 262 -9.21 7.92 -10.73
CA MET A 262 -9.58 9.33 -10.83
C MET A 262 -9.10 10.08 -9.59
N TRP A 263 -9.53 9.66 -8.40
CA TRP A 263 -9.07 10.20 -7.12
C TRP A 263 -8.41 9.12 -6.26
N HIS A 264 -7.24 9.41 -5.68
CA HIS A 264 -6.42 8.41 -4.97
C HIS A 264 -6.58 8.45 -3.43
N GLY A 265 -6.73 9.63 -2.86
CA GLY A 265 -7.01 9.79 -1.44
C GLY A 265 -7.88 11.00 -1.22
N ALA A 266 -8.18 11.28 0.05
CA ALA A 266 -8.98 12.43 0.43
C ALA A 266 -8.74 12.74 1.91
N ALA A 267 -9.06 13.97 2.30
CA ALA A 267 -9.13 14.36 3.70
C ALA A 267 -10.42 15.12 3.97
N LEU A 268 -10.93 14.93 5.20
CA LEU A 268 -11.94 15.79 5.81
C LEU A 268 -11.26 17.10 6.23
N ASN A 269 -11.92 18.25 6.05
CA ASN A 269 -11.44 19.51 6.60
C ASN A 269 -11.60 19.56 8.13
N GLN A 270 -10.97 20.55 8.78
CA GLN A 270 -10.94 20.68 10.23
C GLN A 270 -12.34 20.81 10.86
N ASN A 271 -13.27 21.47 10.16
CA ASN A 271 -14.64 21.70 10.64
C ASN A 271 -15.59 20.54 10.32
N ALA A 272 -15.11 19.48 9.69
CA ALA A 272 -15.90 18.33 9.26
C ALA A 272 -17.10 18.68 8.35
N THR A 273 -16.97 19.73 7.54
CA THR A 273 -18.02 20.21 6.63
C THR A 273 -17.81 19.74 5.19
N ALA A 274 -16.61 19.31 4.82
CA ALA A 274 -16.32 18.83 3.46
C ALA A 274 -15.17 17.83 3.40
N ILE A 275 -15.26 16.91 2.42
CA ILE A 275 -14.17 15.99 2.04
C ILE A 275 -13.59 16.44 0.71
N TYR A 276 -12.27 16.57 0.63
CA TYR A 276 -11.54 16.96 -0.58
C TYR A 276 -10.77 15.76 -1.14
N CYS A 277 -11.16 15.30 -2.32
CA CYS A 277 -10.56 14.14 -2.97
C CYS A 277 -9.42 14.56 -3.90
N ILE A 278 -8.25 13.96 -3.72
CA ILE A 278 -7.02 14.29 -4.44
C ILE A 278 -7.01 13.66 -5.83
N PRO A 279 -6.89 14.45 -6.90
CA PRO A 279 -6.90 13.95 -8.28
C PRO A 279 -5.61 13.19 -8.58
N SER A 280 -5.73 11.90 -8.90
CA SER A 280 -4.62 11.13 -9.46
C SER A 280 -4.66 11.20 -10.98
N ASN A 281 -5.75 10.70 -11.59
CA ASN A 281 -5.97 10.78 -13.03
C ASN A 281 -7.08 11.78 -13.39
N ALA A 282 -7.90 12.20 -12.42
CA ALA A 282 -8.85 13.28 -12.61
C ALA A 282 -8.14 14.61 -12.90
N LYS A 283 -8.79 15.51 -13.63
CA LYS A 283 -8.27 16.86 -13.92
C LYS A 283 -8.50 17.84 -12.77
N GLN A 284 -9.48 17.54 -11.92
CA GLN A 284 -9.98 18.44 -10.88
C GLN A 284 -10.09 17.72 -9.54
N VAL A 285 -10.00 18.49 -8.47
CA VAL A 285 -10.32 18.03 -7.12
C VAL A 285 -11.83 17.79 -7.04
N LEU A 286 -12.25 16.66 -6.45
CA LEU A 286 -13.66 16.40 -6.16
C LEU A 286 -13.92 16.79 -4.70
N LYS A 287 -14.80 17.78 -4.50
CA LYS A 287 -15.30 18.15 -3.18
C LYS A 287 -16.61 17.42 -2.91
N VAL A 288 -16.74 16.85 -1.72
CA VAL A 288 -18.00 16.36 -1.15
C VAL A 288 -18.40 17.34 -0.06
N ASP A 289 -19.48 18.07 -0.27
CA ASP A 289 -20.05 18.96 0.73
C ASP A 289 -20.94 18.14 1.68
N LEU A 290 -20.58 18.11 2.95
CA LEU A 290 -21.28 17.31 3.96
C LEU A 290 -22.49 18.04 4.56
N THR A 291 -22.63 19.34 4.30
CA THR A 291 -23.78 20.14 4.73
C THR A 291 -24.93 19.97 3.76
N THR A 292 -24.65 20.07 2.46
CA THR A 292 -25.66 19.92 1.40
C THR A 292 -25.78 18.49 0.89
N MET A 293 -24.84 17.61 1.25
CA MET A 293 -24.73 16.24 0.72
C MET A 293 -24.65 16.22 -0.81
N THR A 294 -23.87 17.14 -1.38
CA THR A 294 -23.64 17.25 -2.83
C THR A 294 -22.16 17.15 -3.16
N THR A 295 -21.84 17.02 -4.45
CA THR A 295 -20.47 17.06 -4.94
C THR A 295 -20.25 18.26 -5.85
N SER A 296 -19.01 18.72 -5.94
CA SER A 296 -18.58 19.77 -6.88
C SER A 296 -17.11 19.57 -7.28
N TYR A 297 -16.68 20.20 -8.38
CA TYR A 297 -15.29 20.21 -8.79
C TYR A 297 -14.60 21.50 -8.41
N ILE A 298 -13.35 21.39 -7.94
CA ILE A 298 -12.45 22.52 -7.74
C ILE A 298 -11.35 22.44 -8.80
N SER A 299 -11.22 23.51 -9.58
CA SER A 299 -10.20 23.65 -10.62
C SER A 299 -8.82 23.90 -10.00
N ILE A 300 -7.80 23.34 -10.62
CA ILE A 300 -6.41 23.55 -10.22
C ILE A 300 -5.83 24.62 -11.15
N PRO A 301 -5.45 25.81 -10.66
CA PRO A 301 -4.86 26.85 -11.50
C PRO A 301 -3.39 26.54 -11.85
N PRO A 302 -2.83 27.19 -12.89
CA PRO A 302 -1.39 27.12 -13.16
C PRO A 302 -0.58 27.68 -11.98
N SER A 303 0.60 27.09 -11.76
CA SER A 303 1.61 27.67 -10.88
C SER A 303 2.21 28.92 -11.55
N THR A 304 2.72 29.86 -10.75
CA THR A 304 3.50 31.00 -11.26
C THR A 304 4.78 30.57 -11.97
N LEU A 305 5.24 29.33 -11.74
CA LEU A 305 6.45 28.76 -12.32
C LEU A 305 6.21 28.00 -13.64
N CYS A 306 4.96 27.69 -14.00
CA CYS A 306 4.67 26.87 -15.18
C CYS A 306 3.95 27.64 -16.29
N ASN A 307 4.30 27.34 -17.55
CA ASN A 307 3.58 27.90 -18.68
C ASN A 307 2.23 27.19 -18.93
N PRO A 308 1.30 27.78 -19.71
CA PRO A 308 -0.02 27.19 -19.94
C PRO A 308 0.02 25.78 -20.54
N LYS A 309 1.02 25.46 -21.37
CA LYS A 309 1.18 24.14 -22.00
C LYS A 309 1.63 23.09 -20.99
N GLU A 310 2.58 23.43 -20.13
CA GLU A 310 3.02 22.58 -19.01
C GLU A 310 1.87 22.32 -18.03
N HIS A 311 1.08 23.35 -17.73
CA HIS A 311 -0.11 23.21 -16.90
C HIS A 311 -1.15 22.28 -17.54
N ALA A 312 -1.45 22.46 -18.82
CA ALA A 312 -2.37 21.57 -19.54
C ALA A 312 -1.87 20.12 -19.51
N ASN A 313 -0.58 19.89 -19.77
CA ASN A 313 0.03 18.57 -19.68
C ASN A 313 -0.06 17.97 -18.27
N LEU A 314 0.21 18.79 -17.24
CA LEU A 314 0.08 18.37 -15.85
C LEU A 314 -1.34 17.84 -15.59
N LEU A 315 -2.40 18.53 -16.03
CA LEU A 315 -3.77 18.07 -15.77
C LEU A 315 -4.11 16.75 -16.48
N GLU A 316 -3.55 16.50 -17.67
CA GLU A 316 -3.75 15.27 -18.44
C GLU A 316 -2.90 14.08 -17.95
N HIS A 317 -1.90 14.31 -17.10
CA HIS A 317 -1.07 13.24 -16.55
C HIS A 317 -1.86 12.29 -15.64
N THR A 318 -1.33 11.08 -15.49
CA THR A 318 -1.85 10.05 -14.57
C THR A 318 -0.96 9.95 -13.35
N ASN A 319 -1.51 9.46 -12.24
CA ASN A 319 -0.80 9.27 -10.97
C ASN A 319 -0.17 10.56 -10.42
N LYS A 320 -0.83 11.70 -10.64
CA LYS A 320 -0.30 13.03 -10.33
C LYS A 320 0.01 13.19 -8.85
N TRP A 321 -1.05 13.18 -8.05
CA TRP A 321 -0.98 13.34 -6.61
C TRP A 321 -1.57 12.14 -5.91
N TYR A 322 -0.86 11.66 -4.90
CA TYR A 322 -1.33 10.62 -4.00
C TYR A 322 -1.54 11.22 -2.60
N GLY A 323 -2.20 10.45 -1.73
CA GLY A 323 -2.59 10.93 -0.41
C GLY A 323 -3.74 11.93 -0.46
N GLY A 324 -3.70 12.89 0.47
CA GLY A 324 -4.80 13.76 0.89
C GLY A 324 -4.68 13.94 2.38
N ILE A 325 -3.85 14.89 2.79
CA ILE A 325 -3.43 15.06 4.18
C ILE A 325 -3.86 16.46 4.63
N LEU A 326 -4.69 16.52 5.66
CA LEU A 326 -5.10 17.79 6.28
C LEU A 326 -3.90 18.41 7.00
N GLY A 327 -3.58 19.66 6.67
CA GLY A 327 -2.62 20.50 7.36
C GLY A 327 -3.25 21.35 8.47
N ARG A 328 -2.42 22.04 9.26
CA ARG A 328 -2.86 22.90 10.38
C ARG A 328 -3.45 24.24 9.94
N ASP A 329 -3.25 24.61 8.69
CA ASP A 329 -3.83 25.76 8.02
C ASP A 329 -5.21 25.47 7.43
N ASN A 330 -5.81 24.33 7.77
CA ASN A 330 -7.05 23.82 7.21
C ASN A 330 -6.98 23.63 5.68
N ALA A 331 -5.77 23.46 5.12
CA ALA A 331 -5.59 23.06 3.74
C ALA A 331 -5.36 21.54 3.62
N ILE A 332 -5.76 20.97 2.49
CA ILE A 332 -5.52 19.57 2.15
C ILE A 332 -4.38 19.51 1.14
N TYR A 333 -3.39 18.68 1.43
CA TYR A 333 -2.20 18.52 0.61
C TYR A 333 -2.21 17.21 -0.16
N GLY A 334 -2.07 17.29 -1.48
CA GLY A 334 -1.80 16.19 -2.39
C GLY A 334 -0.30 16.05 -2.64
N ILE A 335 0.25 14.87 -2.35
CA ILE A 335 1.69 14.60 -2.42
C ILE A 335 2.10 14.34 -3.87
N PRO A 336 3.13 15.03 -4.41
CA PRO A 336 3.53 14.88 -5.81
C PRO A 336 4.21 13.54 -6.05
N TYR A 337 3.47 12.62 -6.67
CA TYR A 337 4.00 11.36 -7.13
C TYR A 337 4.53 11.51 -8.55
N ALA A 338 3.67 11.59 -9.56
CA ALA A 338 4.07 11.93 -10.93
C ALA A 338 3.88 13.42 -11.26
N ALA A 339 3.23 14.21 -10.39
CA ALA A 339 3.14 15.66 -10.55
C ALA A 339 4.46 16.34 -10.25
N SER A 340 4.68 17.50 -10.89
CA SER A 340 5.83 18.37 -10.63
C SER A 340 5.73 19.14 -9.32
N SER A 341 4.53 19.42 -8.82
CA SER A 341 4.30 20.34 -7.69
C SER A 341 3.43 19.69 -6.62
N VAL A 342 3.55 20.11 -5.37
CA VAL A 342 2.58 19.77 -4.33
C VAL A 342 1.25 20.43 -4.65
N LEU A 343 0.13 19.71 -4.55
CA LEU A 343 -1.20 20.29 -4.62
C LEU A 343 -1.62 20.75 -3.23
N ARG A 344 -2.00 22.02 -3.07
CA ARG A 344 -2.60 22.56 -1.84
C ARG A 344 -4.03 22.99 -2.14
N ILE A 345 -4.98 22.61 -1.27
CA ILE A 345 -6.39 22.96 -1.40
C ILE A 345 -6.82 23.65 -0.11
N ASN A 346 -7.07 24.96 -0.14
CA ASN A 346 -7.51 25.71 1.02
C ASN A 346 -8.99 25.44 1.31
N ALA A 347 -9.31 24.76 2.41
CA ALA A 347 -10.69 24.42 2.74
C ALA A 347 -11.47 25.57 3.38
N ASN A 348 -10.86 26.74 3.57
CA ASN A 348 -11.55 27.93 4.05
C ASN A 348 -12.30 28.67 2.93
N ASP A 349 -11.82 28.56 1.69
CA ASP A 349 -12.35 29.28 0.51
C ASP A 349 -12.49 28.41 -0.75
N ASP A 350 -12.25 27.09 -0.64
CA ASP A 350 -12.31 26.12 -1.72
C ASP A 350 -11.37 26.41 -2.91
N THR A 351 -10.26 27.10 -2.67
CA THR A 351 -9.24 27.38 -3.69
C THR A 351 -8.14 26.31 -3.72
N ALA A 352 -7.57 26.06 -4.90
CA ALA A 352 -6.40 25.21 -5.06
C ALA A 352 -5.18 26.01 -5.53
N SER A 353 -3.98 25.59 -5.14
CA SER A 353 -2.70 26.13 -5.60
C SER A 353 -1.66 25.02 -5.77
N LEU A 354 -0.59 25.31 -6.50
CA LEU A 354 0.53 24.40 -6.76
C LEU A 354 1.81 24.98 -6.17
N LEU A 355 2.48 24.20 -5.32
CA LEU A 355 3.68 24.63 -4.59
C LEU A 355 4.93 23.86 -5.07
N GLY A 356 5.99 24.60 -5.39
CA GLY A 356 7.28 24.06 -5.84
C GLY A 356 7.25 23.48 -7.26
N ASP A 357 8.42 23.04 -7.73
CA ASP A 357 8.60 22.28 -8.97
C ASP A 357 9.75 21.27 -8.81
N TYR A 358 9.42 20.00 -8.92
CA TYR A 358 10.30 18.84 -8.72
C TYR A 358 10.38 17.97 -9.99
N GLY A 359 9.91 18.48 -11.12
CA GLY A 359 9.86 17.75 -12.39
C GLY A 359 8.69 16.75 -12.46
N SER A 360 8.13 16.61 -13.66
CA SER A 360 7.01 15.71 -13.93
C SER A 360 7.44 14.26 -14.17
N ASN A 361 6.57 13.30 -13.86
CA ASN A 361 6.73 11.87 -14.13
C ASN A 361 7.95 11.21 -13.46
N MET A 362 8.38 11.76 -12.32
CA MET A 362 9.52 11.25 -11.56
C MET A 362 9.14 10.18 -10.53
N TYR A 363 7.86 10.11 -10.14
CA TYR A 363 7.34 9.18 -9.12
C TYR A 363 7.98 9.44 -7.74
N ASN A 364 8.18 10.72 -7.41
CA ASN A 364 9.06 11.18 -6.33
C ASN A 364 8.60 10.70 -4.96
N TRP A 365 7.40 11.11 -4.52
CA TRP A 365 6.86 10.80 -3.20
C TRP A 365 5.47 10.16 -3.31
N HIS A 366 5.16 9.18 -2.46
CA HIS A 366 3.91 8.41 -2.59
C HIS A 366 2.80 8.86 -1.63
N GLY A 367 3.15 9.20 -0.39
CA GLY A 367 2.19 9.63 0.62
C GLY A 367 2.94 10.37 1.71
N GLY A 368 2.30 10.64 2.83
CA GLY A 368 2.96 11.33 3.94
C GLY A 368 2.16 11.24 5.23
N VAL A 369 2.76 11.79 6.28
CA VAL A 369 2.18 11.84 7.63
C VAL A 369 2.29 13.27 8.14
N LEU A 370 1.19 13.80 8.68
CA LEU A 370 1.22 15.03 9.47
C LEU A 370 1.82 14.71 10.84
N ALA A 371 2.92 15.37 11.19
CA ALA A 371 3.57 15.25 12.48
C ALA A 371 3.08 16.31 13.49
N LYS A 372 3.39 16.10 14.77
CA LYS A 372 3.00 17.00 15.87
C LYS A 372 3.62 18.41 15.76
N ASN A 373 4.70 18.58 15.00
CA ASN A 373 5.28 19.89 14.73
C ASN A 373 4.50 20.69 13.66
N GLY A 374 3.50 20.08 13.01
CA GLY A 374 2.66 20.73 12.01
C GLY A 374 3.20 20.62 10.60
N ALA A 375 4.30 19.90 10.40
CA ALA A 375 4.78 19.56 9.08
C ALA A 375 4.21 18.22 8.61
N ILE A 376 3.97 18.12 7.30
CA ILE A 376 3.76 16.85 6.62
C ILE A 376 5.11 16.37 6.11
N TYR A 377 5.45 15.11 6.38
CA TYR A 377 6.64 14.46 5.85
C TYR A 377 6.23 13.44 4.80
N ALA A 378 6.63 13.69 3.54
CA ALA A 378 6.29 12.86 2.41
C ALA A 378 7.35 11.77 2.16
N PHE A 379 6.91 10.52 2.01
CA PHE A 379 7.78 9.37 1.90
C PHE A 379 8.41 9.26 0.50
N PRO A 380 9.75 9.16 0.40
CA PRO A 380 10.46 9.10 -0.87
C PRO A 380 10.29 7.72 -1.50
N ALA A 381 9.46 7.66 -2.55
CA ALA A 381 9.31 6.47 -3.37
C ALA A 381 10.50 6.34 -4.32
N HIS A 382 10.69 7.31 -5.21
CA HIS A 382 11.83 7.38 -6.13
C HIS A 382 12.77 8.55 -5.81
N ALA A 383 12.30 9.57 -5.10
CA ALA A 383 13.12 10.70 -4.69
C ALA A 383 14.29 10.27 -3.79
N GLU A 384 15.41 10.97 -3.84
CA GLU A 384 16.56 10.71 -2.95
C GLU A 384 16.44 11.43 -1.59
N GLU A 385 15.43 12.27 -1.43
CA GLU A 385 15.22 13.13 -0.26
C GLU A 385 13.77 13.04 0.22
N VAL A 386 13.55 13.22 1.52
CA VAL A 386 12.21 13.38 2.10
C VAL A 386 11.72 14.79 1.81
N LEU A 387 10.47 14.96 1.38
CA LEU A 387 9.86 16.28 1.24
C LEU A 387 9.10 16.64 2.53
N LYS A 388 9.54 17.70 3.20
CA LYS A 388 8.85 18.34 4.32
C LYS A 388 7.97 19.48 3.80
N ILE A 389 6.72 19.53 4.28
CA ILE A 389 5.73 20.56 3.96
C ILE A 389 5.24 21.17 5.26
N ASP A 390 5.65 22.40 5.58
CA ASP A 390 5.13 23.13 6.74
C ASP A 390 3.69 23.60 6.48
N THR A 391 2.77 23.15 7.34
CA THR A 391 1.34 23.45 7.23
C THR A 391 0.85 24.42 8.29
N MET A 392 1.74 25.10 9.01
CA MET A 392 1.34 26.13 9.95
C MET A 392 0.66 27.31 9.19
N PRO A 393 -0.40 27.93 9.75
CA PRO A 393 -1.16 28.99 9.08
C PRO A 393 -0.34 30.22 8.70
N ASN A 394 0.69 30.53 9.49
CA ASN A 394 1.50 31.75 9.38
C ASN A 394 2.76 31.61 8.51
N ILE A 395 2.89 30.52 7.77
CA ILE A 395 4.04 30.28 6.88
C ILE A 395 3.72 30.77 5.47
N GLU A 396 4.59 31.60 4.91
CA GLU A 396 4.50 32.05 3.52
C GLU A 396 4.72 30.87 2.56
N GLU A 397 4.02 30.85 1.42
CA GLU A 397 4.02 29.71 0.49
C GLU A 397 5.42 29.28 0.04
N GLN A 398 6.32 30.22 -0.25
CA GLN A 398 7.70 29.97 -0.64
C GLN A 398 8.55 29.26 0.43
N ASN A 399 8.16 29.36 1.70
CA ASN A 399 8.93 28.83 2.84
C ASN A 399 8.35 27.50 3.35
N ARG A 400 7.29 26.98 2.73
CA ARG A 400 6.63 25.74 3.20
C ARG A 400 7.41 24.48 2.87
N LEU A 401 8.26 24.50 1.84
CA LEU A 401 8.82 23.30 1.25
C LEU A 401 10.31 23.16 1.55
N MET A 402 10.71 21.98 2.03
CA MET A 402 12.11 21.65 2.28
C MET A 402 12.41 20.20 1.90
N LEU A 403 13.54 19.98 1.22
CA LEU A 403 14.06 18.64 0.93
C LEU A 403 15.07 18.25 2.01
N LEU A 404 14.89 17.07 2.58
CA LEU A 404 15.71 16.54 3.66
C LEU A 404 16.56 15.36 3.17
N PRO A 405 17.89 15.46 3.24
CA PRO A 405 18.79 14.41 2.77
C PRO A 405 18.70 13.17 3.66
N ILE A 406 18.72 12.00 3.03
CA ILE A 406 18.65 10.72 3.73
C ILE A 406 20.07 10.23 4.06
N GLN A 407 20.40 10.12 5.33
CA GLN A 407 21.63 9.47 5.79
C GLN A 407 21.36 7.97 6.00
N ARG A 408 21.76 7.15 5.02
CA ARG A 408 21.65 5.70 5.14
C ARG A 408 22.61 5.14 6.20
N ALA A 409 22.17 4.13 6.93
CA ALA A 409 23.05 3.36 7.81
C ALA A 409 24.21 2.74 7.01
N GLU A 410 25.39 2.60 7.62
CA GLU A 410 26.58 2.06 6.93
C GLU A 410 26.38 0.65 6.35
N TYR A 411 25.53 -0.15 7.00
CA TYR A 411 25.16 -1.51 6.55
C TYR A 411 24.04 -1.52 5.51
N ASP A 412 23.34 -0.40 5.29
CA ASP A 412 22.31 -0.23 4.26
C ASP A 412 22.98 0.06 2.91
N VAL A 413 23.63 -0.97 2.36
CA VAL A 413 24.34 -0.93 1.07
C VAL A 413 23.42 -1.23 -0.13
N ASP A 414 22.11 -1.15 0.07
CA ASP A 414 21.12 -1.47 -0.94
C ASP A 414 21.11 -0.41 -2.07
N GLY A 415 21.15 -0.90 -3.31
CA GLY A 415 21.07 -0.08 -4.53
C GLY A 415 19.65 0.23 -5.00
N VAL A 416 18.60 -0.14 -4.24
CA VAL A 416 17.21 0.17 -4.59
C VAL A 416 17.00 1.69 -4.67
N ARG A 417 16.59 2.15 -5.85
CA ARG A 417 16.30 3.56 -6.14
C ARG A 417 14.82 3.88 -6.30
N ARG A 418 13.95 2.87 -6.32
CA ARG A 418 12.52 3.01 -6.65
C ARG A 418 11.67 2.28 -5.62
N TYR A 419 10.48 2.80 -5.39
CA TYR A 419 9.50 2.28 -4.44
C TYR A 419 10.08 2.00 -3.03
N LYS A 420 11.02 2.84 -2.58
CA LYS A 420 11.80 2.62 -1.35
C LYS A 420 10.88 2.57 -0.13
N TRP A 421 10.18 3.66 0.15
CA TRP A 421 9.21 3.79 1.23
C TRP A 421 7.92 4.40 0.67
N LEU A 422 6.81 3.66 0.72
CA LEU A 422 5.54 4.07 0.10
C LEU A 422 4.52 4.63 1.10
N GLY A 423 4.75 4.39 2.38
CA GLY A 423 3.91 4.87 3.47
C GLY A 423 4.57 4.62 4.81
N GLY A 424 3.90 5.04 5.87
CA GLY A 424 4.48 5.09 7.19
C GLY A 424 3.50 5.58 8.23
N SER A 425 4.00 5.81 9.42
CA SER A 425 3.20 6.28 10.56
C SER A 425 4.07 7.11 11.51
N LEU A 426 3.42 7.75 12.48
CA LEU A 426 4.10 8.21 13.67
C LEU A 426 4.55 7.02 14.52
N GLY A 427 5.68 7.17 15.20
CA GLY A 427 6.13 6.31 16.28
C GLY A 427 5.69 6.81 17.65
N ALA A 428 5.92 6.01 18.68
CA ALA A 428 5.60 6.36 20.08
C ALA A 428 6.44 7.53 20.61
N ASP A 429 7.64 7.73 20.06
CA ASP A 429 8.50 8.88 20.34
C ASP A 429 8.07 10.17 19.59
N GLY A 430 7.00 10.09 18.78
CA GLY A 430 6.46 11.19 17.99
C GLY A 430 7.19 11.45 16.66
N ASN A 431 8.25 10.69 16.34
CA ASN A 431 8.95 10.79 15.06
C ASN A 431 8.19 10.07 13.95
N VAL A 432 8.57 10.32 12.70
CA VAL A 432 7.93 9.70 11.53
C VAL A 432 8.76 8.51 11.06
N TYR A 433 8.11 7.38 10.80
CA TYR A 433 8.72 6.14 10.35
C TYR A 433 8.14 5.70 9.00
N GLY A 434 9.01 5.49 8.00
CA GLY A 434 8.64 4.98 6.68
C GLY A 434 8.89 3.48 6.57
N MET A 435 7.88 2.74 6.13
CA MET A 435 7.92 1.28 6.02
C MET A 435 8.71 0.86 4.76
N PRO A 436 9.67 -0.09 4.87
CA PRO A 436 10.49 -0.51 3.73
C PRO A 436 9.67 -1.33 2.73
N SER A 437 9.21 -0.70 1.65
CA SER A 437 8.46 -1.41 0.60
C SER A 437 9.39 -2.25 -0.27
N ASP A 438 10.23 -1.58 -1.07
CA ASP A 438 11.32 -2.24 -1.80
C ASP A 438 12.68 -2.03 -1.11
N ALA A 439 12.81 -1.01 -0.25
CA ALA A 439 14.01 -0.80 0.56
C ALA A 439 14.27 -1.95 1.53
N THR A 440 15.50 -2.04 2.06
CA THR A 440 15.88 -3.04 3.07
C THR A 440 15.88 -2.51 4.50
N SER A 441 15.78 -1.21 4.69
CA SER A 441 15.86 -0.56 6.01
C SER A 441 14.69 0.39 6.26
N VAL A 442 14.29 0.54 7.52
CA VAL A 442 13.24 1.49 7.94
C VAL A 442 13.77 2.91 7.81
N LEU A 443 12.94 3.83 7.29
CA LEU A 443 13.24 5.26 7.30
C LEU A 443 12.78 5.86 8.63
N ARG A 444 13.61 6.65 9.30
CA ARG A 444 13.25 7.44 10.48
C ARG A 444 13.49 8.92 10.18
N ILE A 445 12.53 9.76 10.53
CA ILE A 445 12.62 11.21 10.41
C ILE A 445 12.42 11.81 11.80
N ASN A 446 13.46 12.43 12.33
CA ASN A 446 13.40 13.17 13.57
C ASN A 446 12.74 14.53 13.32
N ILE A 447 11.58 14.75 13.93
CA ILE A 447 10.75 15.92 13.64
C ILE A 447 11.19 17.18 14.38
N GLU A 448 12.11 17.04 15.35
CA GLU A 448 12.61 18.17 16.15
C GLU A 448 13.81 18.85 15.49
N ASN A 449 14.65 18.09 14.76
CA ASN A 449 15.87 18.59 14.12
C ASN A 449 15.97 18.26 12.62
N ASP A 450 14.93 17.68 12.04
CA ASP A 450 14.83 17.28 10.62
C ASP A 450 15.90 16.27 10.14
N GLU A 451 16.57 15.57 11.06
CA GLU A 451 17.48 14.48 10.69
C GLU A 451 16.71 13.29 10.11
N VAL A 452 17.17 12.79 8.96
CA VAL A 452 16.59 11.64 8.28
C VAL A 452 17.63 10.52 8.20
N ASN A 453 17.33 9.39 8.83
CA ASN A 453 18.21 8.23 8.88
C ASN A 453 17.51 6.95 8.42
N THR A 454 18.28 5.94 8.00
CA THR A 454 17.78 4.57 7.93
C THR A 454 18.30 3.73 9.09
N PHE A 455 17.51 2.77 9.55
CA PHE A 455 17.92 1.78 10.55
C PHE A 455 17.12 0.48 10.39
N GLY A 456 17.56 -0.58 11.05
CA GLY A 456 16.85 -1.86 11.08
C GLY A 456 16.89 -2.56 9.73
N TYR A 457 17.80 -3.52 9.58
CA TYR A 457 18.01 -4.23 8.33
C TYR A 457 17.10 -5.45 8.23
N VAL A 458 16.20 -5.46 7.24
CA VAL A 458 15.26 -6.55 6.99
C VAL A 458 15.76 -7.37 5.79
N LYS A 459 16.44 -8.49 6.09
CA LYS A 459 16.87 -9.46 5.07
C LYS A 459 15.65 -10.10 4.39
N SER A 460 15.85 -10.55 3.15
CA SER A 460 14.86 -11.37 2.44
C SER A 460 14.57 -12.64 3.23
N SER A 461 13.29 -12.96 3.47
CA SER A 461 12.82 -14.15 4.19
C SER A 461 13.21 -15.48 3.55
N CYS A 462 13.79 -15.47 2.34
CA CYS A 462 14.13 -16.65 1.55
C CYS A 462 15.63 -16.99 1.54
N ASP A 463 16.48 -16.30 2.31
CA ASP A 463 17.93 -16.55 2.31
C ASP A 463 18.31 -17.71 3.25
N ASN A 464 17.90 -18.94 2.89
CA ASN A 464 18.32 -20.18 3.57
C ASN A 464 19.72 -20.65 3.15
N GLY A 465 20.55 -19.78 2.57
CA GLY A 465 21.89 -20.13 2.06
C GLY A 465 21.90 -21.02 0.81
N GLU A 466 20.74 -21.48 0.33
CA GLU A 466 20.60 -22.36 -0.83
C GLU A 466 19.66 -21.74 -1.88
N THR A 467 20.11 -20.69 -2.56
CA THR A 467 19.87 -20.45 -4.00
C THR A 467 20.46 -19.10 -4.39
N GLY A 468 21.53 -19.14 -5.19
CA GLY A 468 21.98 -17.97 -5.93
C GLY A 468 20.91 -17.55 -6.94
N GLY A 469 20.11 -16.55 -6.58
CA GLY A 469 19.03 -16.04 -7.42
C GLY A 469 18.24 -14.94 -6.71
N GLY A 470 18.90 -13.83 -6.41
CA GLY A 470 18.36 -12.70 -5.64
C GLY A 470 17.01 -12.18 -6.16
N TYR A 471 15.94 -12.59 -5.50
CA TYR A 471 14.68 -11.86 -5.47
C TYR A 471 14.53 -11.27 -4.07
N LEU A 472 14.92 -10.00 -3.92
CA LEU A 472 14.41 -9.18 -2.82
C LEU A 472 12.88 -9.13 -3.01
N GLU A 473 12.12 -9.61 -2.02
CA GLU A 473 10.67 -9.41 -2.01
C GLU A 473 10.39 -7.91 -2.21
N LYS A 474 9.65 -7.57 -3.26
CA LYS A 474 9.20 -6.20 -3.57
C LYS A 474 7.81 -5.98 -3.02
N ASN A 475 7.48 -4.73 -2.74
CA ASN A 475 6.19 -4.32 -2.20
C ASN A 475 5.88 -5.01 -0.87
N LYS A 476 6.86 -5.05 0.04
CA LYS A 476 6.79 -5.82 1.30
C LYS A 476 5.72 -5.29 2.24
N TRP A 477 5.87 -4.01 2.60
CA TRP A 477 4.97 -3.29 3.50
C TRP A 477 4.72 -1.88 2.93
N GLN A 478 3.45 -1.46 2.86
CA GLN A 478 3.08 -0.15 2.31
C GLN A 478 2.64 0.88 3.37
N GLY A 479 2.36 0.44 4.60
CA GLY A 479 1.90 1.31 5.68
C GLY A 479 2.17 0.70 7.04
N GLY A 480 2.23 1.56 8.07
CA GLY A 480 2.47 1.17 9.45
C GLY A 480 1.31 1.61 10.34
N VAL A 481 1.08 0.86 11.42
CA VAL A 481 0.10 1.18 12.46
C VAL A 481 0.81 1.23 13.79
N LEU A 482 0.73 2.36 14.49
CA LEU A 482 1.25 2.49 15.85
C LEU A 482 0.35 1.69 16.79
N GLY A 483 0.89 0.63 17.38
CA GLY A 483 0.27 -0.14 18.45
C GLY A 483 0.30 0.63 19.79
N LYS A 484 -0.58 0.22 20.71
CA LYS A 484 -0.64 0.81 22.06
C LYS A 484 0.57 0.47 22.94
N ASP A 485 1.29 -0.58 22.57
CA ASP A 485 2.54 -1.04 23.18
C ASP A 485 3.77 -0.19 22.76
N GLY A 486 3.56 0.81 21.90
CA GLY A 486 4.60 1.72 21.43
C GLY A 486 5.44 1.19 20.27
N PHE A 487 5.06 0.05 19.68
CA PHE A 487 5.64 -0.46 18.45
C PHE A 487 4.83 -0.02 17.25
N VAL A 488 5.49 0.19 16.11
CA VAL A 488 4.82 0.31 14.82
C VAL A 488 4.78 -1.06 14.15
N TYR A 489 3.62 -1.47 13.66
CA TYR A 489 3.39 -2.71 12.95
C TYR A 489 3.11 -2.42 11.47
N ALA A 490 4.02 -2.84 10.59
CA ALA A 490 3.85 -2.72 9.15
C ALA A 490 3.06 -3.92 8.62
N VAL A 491 1.88 -3.65 8.06
CA VAL A 491 0.98 -4.71 7.54
C VAL A 491 1.54 -5.27 6.22
N PRO A 492 1.68 -6.60 6.09
CA PRO A 492 2.34 -7.21 4.94
C PRO A 492 1.46 -7.16 3.69
N SER A 493 1.98 -6.54 2.65
CA SER A 493 1.43 -6.65 1.30
C SER A 493 1.95 -7.93 0.64
N ASN A 494 3.22 -7.95 0.24
CA ASN A 494 3.86 -9.15 -0.30
C ASN A 494 4.71 -9.92 0.72
N ALA A 495 5.12 -9.28 1.82
CA ALA A 495 6.00 -9.89 2.81
C ALA A 495 5.41 -11.13 3.48
N ARG A 496 6.27 -12.04 3.93
CA ARG A 496 5.90 -13.26 4.68
C ARG A 496 5.67 -13.06 6.18
N GLY A 497 5.79 -11.84 6.68
CA GLY A 497 5.53 -11.53 8.08
C GLY A 497 5.20 -10.06 8.29
N VAL A 498 4.70 -9.73 9.48
CA VAL A 498 4.47 -8.34 9.91
C VAL A 498 5.79 -7.77 10.37
N LEU A 499 6.17 -6.60 9.89
CA LEU A 499 7.36 -5.92 10.42
C LEU A 499 6.98 -5.16 11.68
N ARG A 500 7.51 -5.59 12.83
CA ARG A 500 7.42 -4.87 14.10
C ARG A 500 8.64 -3.96 14.23
N ILE A 501 8.40 -2.70 14.53
CA ILE A 501 9.41 -1.65 14.69
C ILE A 501 9.26 -1.06 16.09
N ASP A 502 10.28 -1.17 16.91
CA ASP A 502 10.31 -0.48 18.20
C ASP A 502 10.48 1.01 17.95
N THR A 503 9.50 1.81 18.38
CA THR A 503 9.50 3.28 18.24
C THR A 503 9.40 4.01 19.57
N ARG A 504 9.57 3.27 20.68
CA ARG A 504 9.57 3.84 22.03
C ARG A 504 10.77 4.76 22.22
N ALA A 505 10.67 5.68 23.16
CA ALA A 505 11.76 6.58 23.49
C ALA A 505 12.98 5.79 23.97
N THR A 506 14.15 6.11 23.43
CA THR A 506 15.44 5.55 23.82
C THR A 506 16.46 6.68 23.95
N THR A 507 17.60 6.42 24.58
CA THR A 507 18.74 7.36 24.47
C THR A 507 19.16 7.51 22.99
N PRO A 508 19.70 8.67 22.57
CA PRO A 508 20.07 8.91 21.17
C PRO A 508 20.90 7.80 20.53
N ASN A 509 21.87 7.25 21.26
CA ASN A 509 22.78 6.18 20.78
C ASN A 509 22.08 4.86 20.42
N HIS A 510 20.88 4.60 20.93
CA HIS A 510 20.13 3.37 20.67
C HIS A 510 18.95 3.58 19.71
N SER A 511 18.68 4.82 19.29
CA SER A 511 17.51 5.13 18.45
C SER A 511 17.57 4.49 17.06
N LEU A 512 18.79 4.24 16.54
CA LEU A 512 19.09 3.64 15.24
C LEU A 512 19.66 2.21 15.34
N ASP A 513 19.48 1.54 16.48
CA ASP A 513 19.96 0.17 16.68
C ASP A 513 19.26 -0.81 15.70
N PRO A 514 20.00 -1.62 14.92
CA PRO A 514 19.41 -2.56 13.96
C PRO A 514 18.48 -3.60 14.57
N SER A 515 18.64 -3.94 15.85
CA SER A 515 17.84 -4.95 16.56
C SER A 515 16.41 -4.50 16.89
N ARG A 516 16.10 -3.22 16.67
CA ARG A 516 14.78 -2.63 16.93
C ARG A 516 13.71 -3.00 15.91
N VAL A 517 14.05 -3.82 14.92
CA VAL A 517 13.10 -4.35 13.94
C VAL A 517 13.06 -5.87 13.98
N ALA A 518 11.87 -6.44 13.86
CA ALA A 518 11.67 -7.88 13.80
C ALA A 518 10.52 -8.20 12.83
N CYS A 519 10.71 -9.22 11.98
CA CYS A 519 9.63 -9.79 11.19
C CYS A 519 8.94 -10.88 12.03
N ILE A 520 7.64 -10.75 12.28
CA ILE A 520 6.87 -11.66 13.14
C ILE A 520 5.77 -12.37 12.34
N GLY A 521 5.49 -13.62 12.74
CA GLY A 521 4.55 -14.52 12.07
C GLY A 521 5.15 -15.27 10.87
N ASP A 522 4.41 -16.26 10.36
CA ASP A 522 4.66 -16.95 9.08
C ASP A 522 3.38 -16.89 8.25
N LEU A 523 3.34 -15.93 7.33
CA LEU A 523 2.18 -15.60 6.52
C LEU A 523 2.34 -16.14 5.10
N PRO A 524 1.23 -16.45 4.41
CA PRO A 524 1.28 -17.08 3.10
C PRO A 524 2.03 -16.23 2.06
N GLU A 525 2.74 -16.93 1.17
CA GLU A 525 3.38 -16.33 0.01
C GLU A 525 2.31 -15.93 -1.02
N MET A 526 1.90 -14.67 -0.94
CA MET A 526 0.87 -14.08 -1.78
C MET A 526 1.13 -12.60 -1.94
N LYS A 527 0.76 -12.08 -3.11
CA LYS A 527 0.88 -10.65 -3.44
C LYS A 527 -0.34 -9.85 -3.01
N ASP A 528 -0.09 -8.65 -2.52
CA ASP A 528 -1.10 -7.65 -2.16
C ASP A 528 -2.15 -8.26 -1.21
N LYS A 529 -1.67 -8.89 -0.12
CA LYS A 529 -2.55 -9.59 0.84
C LYS A 529 -3.49 -8.62 1.54
N TRP A 530 -2.92 -7.59 2.16
CA TRP A 530 -3.61 -6.54 2.90
C TRP A 530 -2.94 -5.19 2.58
N GLN A 531 -3.73 -4.16 2.29
CA GLN A 531 -3.23 -2.83 1.88
C GLN A 531 -3.10 -1.83 3.04
N GLY A 532 -3.49 -2.23 4.25
CA GLY A 532 -3.42 -1.39 5.44
C GLY A 532 -3.89 -2.13 6.68
N GLY A 533 -3.57 -1.55 7.84
CA GLY A 533 -4.03 -2.02 9.15
C GLY A 533 -4.91 -0.99 9.84
N PHE A 534 -5.79 -1.47 10.69
CA PHE A 534 -6.77 -0.68 11.41
C PHE A 534 -6.67 -0.99 12.90
N LEU A 535 -6.08 -0.07 13.68
CA LEU A 535 -6.04 -0.16 15.13
C LEU A 535 -7.45 0.07 15.69
N VAL A 536 -7.94 -0.88 16.46
CA VAL A 536 -9.24 -0.76 17.15
C VAL A 536 -9.05 -0.35 18.62
N ARG A 537 -10.14 0.06 19.27
CA ARG A 537 -10.14 0.54 20.67
C ARG A 537 -9.52 -0.47 21.65
N ARG A 538 -9.66 -1.78 21.39
CA ARG A 538 -9.05 -2.85 22.19
C ARG A 538 -7.56 -3.10 21.87
N GLY A 539 -6.89 -2.27 21.10
CA GLY A 539 -5.45 -2.42 20.82
C GLY A 539 -5.09 -3.43 19.74
N ALA A 540 -6.02 -4.30 19.32
CA ALA A 540 -5.86 -5.16 18.16
C ALA A 540 -5.71 -4.35 16.85
N ILE A 541 -4.98 -4.90 15.88
CA ILE A 541 -4.83 -4.32 14.55
C ILE A 541 -5.37 -5.32 13.53
N TYR A 542 -6.37 -4.89 12.74
CA TYR A 542 -6.96 -5.71 11.70
C TYR A 542 -6.47 -5.31 10.30
N GLY A 543 -6.12 -6.29 9.47
CA GLY A 543 -5.88 -6.12 8.05
C GLY A 543 -7.08 -6.59 7.24
N ILE A 544 -7.73 -5.68 6.51
CA ILE A 544 -8.84 -6.01 5.60
C ILE A 544 -8.26 -6.61 4.31
N PRO A 545 -8.72 -7.80 3.86
CA PRO A 545 -8.07 -8.53 2.77
C PRO A 545 -8.27 -7.87 1.40
N GLU A 546 -7.19 -7.66 0.64
CA GLU A 546 -7.31 -7.36 -0.78
C GLU A 546 -7.33 -8.66 -1.59
N ASN A 547 -6.22 -9.39 -1.60
CA ASN A 547 -6.09 -10.69 -2.26
C ASN A 547 -6.06 -11.86 -1.28
N SER A 548 -5.77 -11.62 0.01
CA SER A 548 -5.84 -12.68 1.02
C SER A 548 -7.26 -13.24 1.13
N ASN A 549 -7.40 -14.54 1.40
CA ASN A 549 -8.69 -15.15 1.69
C ASN A 549 -9.04 -15.08 3.18
N ARG A 550 -8.20 -14.45 4.00
CA ARG A 550 -8.35 -14.33 5.45
C ARG A 550 -8.11 -12.91 5.93
N ILE A 551 -8.76 -12.54 7.01
CA ILE A 551 -8.53 -11.26 7.69
C ILE A 551 -7.30 -11.40 8.56
N LEU A 552 -6.37 -10.45 8.50
CA LEU A 552 -5.25 -10.43 9.42
C LEU A 552 -5.72 -9.85 10.75
N GLU A 553 -5.37 -10.52 11.85
CA GLU A 553 -5.53 -9.99 13.20
C GLU A 553 -4.19 -10.05 13.92
N LEU A 554 -3.78 -8.90 14.45
CA LEU A 554 -2.61 -8.75 15.29
C LEU A 554 -3.06 -8.32 16.67
N LEU A 555 -2.59 -9.02 17.69
CA LEU A 555 -2.84 -8.70 19.09
C LEU A 555 -1.51 -8.31 19.74
N PRO A 556 -1.14 -7.02 19.73
CA PRO A 556 -0.08 -6.52 20.57
C PRO A 556 -0.40 -6.78 22.06
N PRO A 557 0.60 -7.08 22.90
CA PRO A 557 0.39 -7.25 24.33
C PRO A 557 -0.16 -5.94 24.94
N PHE A 558 -1.13 -6.05 25.84
CA PHE A 558 -1.62 -4.89 26.59
C PHE A 558 -0.57 -4.45 27.62
N CYS A 559 -0.37 -3.13 27.77
CA CYS A 559 0.58 -2.56 28.72
C CYS A 559 0.01 -2.37 30.14
N ASP A 560 -1.15 -2.91 30.47
CA ASP A 560 -1.86 -2.54 31.70
C ASP A 560 -1.18 -3.02 33.00
N ASP A 561 -0.26 -4.00 32.94
CA ASP A 561 0.31 -4.62 34.16
C ASP A 561 1.84 -4.47 34.35
N GLY A 562 2.50 -3.53 33.66
CA GLY A 562 3.93 -3.26 33.90
C GLY A 562 4.92 -4.40 33.57
N GLU A 563 4.43 -5.58 33.17
CA GLU A 563 5.24 -6.65 32.59
C GLU A 563 5.45 -6.39 31.10
N HIS A 564 6.59 -5.79 30.77
CA HIS A 564 7.08 -5.71 29.40
C HIS A 564 7.58 -7.10 28.94
N GLY A 565 6.68 -8.00 28.53
CA GLY A 565 7.09 -9.36 28.17
C GLY A 565 6.16 -10.25 27.33
N GLY A 566 4.96 -9.81 26.94
CA GLY A 566 4.04 -10.65 26.14
C GLY A 566 4.48 -10.85 24.68
N GLU A 567 4.29 -12.06 24.14
CA GLU A 567 4.44 -12.31 22.69
C GLU A 567 3.27 -11.68 21.91
N VAL A 568 3.58 -11.11 20.75
CA VAL A 568 2.56 -10.59 19.84
C VAL A 568 1.91 -11.77 19.14
N VAL A 569 0.59 -11.88 19.21
CA VAL A 569 -0.15 -12.92 18.49
C VAL A 569 -0.47 -12.42 17.08
N VAL A 570 -0.09 -13.22 16.08
CA VAL A 570 -0.40 -13.00 14.66
C VAL A 570 -1.31 -14.13 14.20
N GLN A 571 -2.54 -13.80 13.82
CA GLN A 571 -3.52 -14.79 13.37
C GLN A 571 -4.29 -14.36 12.12
N MET A 572 -4.90 -15.35 11.46
CA MET A 572 -5.68 -15.15 10.25
C MET A 572 -7.08 -15.74 10.44
N LEU A 573 -8.08 -14.86 10.58
CA LEU A 573 -9.49 -15.20 10.74
C LEU A 573 -10.12 -15.65 9.41
#